data_AF-J7Q4P7-F1
#
_entry.id   AF-J7Q4P7-F1
#
_cell.length_a   1.000
_cell.length_b   1.000
_cell.length_c   1.000
_cell.angle_alpha   90.00
_cell.angle_beta   90.00
_cell.angle_gamma   90.00
#
_symmetry.space_group_name_H-M   'P 1'
#
loop_
_entity.id
_entity.type
_entity.pdbx_description
1 polymer ?
#
loop_
_entity_poly.entity_id
_entity_poly.type
_entity_poly.pdbx_seq_one_letter_code
_entity_poly.pdbx_strand_id
1 'polypeptide(L)' 'MIRNRLKPELLARAARYIGKMGAEFLLEVGPRAAQDALLDRTLFDISRQDHARFVERLDAPPRPNERLRRMMTTKAPWE' A
#
# COMPACT_ATOMS: atom_id res chain seq x y z
N MET A 1 -0.01 12.73 5.74
CA MET A 1 -1.45 12.55 6.04
C MET A 1 -2.28 13.13 4.90
N ILE A 2 -2.70 12.33 3.93
CA ILE A 2 -3.65 12.77 2.91
C ILE A 2 -5.05 12.60 3.50
N ARG A 3 -5.64 13.70 3.99
CA ARG A 3 -7.02 13.71 4.46
C ARG A 3 -7.91 13.79 3.23
N ASN A 4 -8.32 12.64 2.69
CA ASN A 4 -9.26 12.56 1.59
C ASN A 4 -10.64 13.01 2.09
N ARG A 5 -10.93 14.31 2.02
CA ARG A 5 -12.28 14.82 2.34
C ARG A 5 -13.19 14.45 1.17
N LEU A 6 -14.21 13.64 1.45
CA LEU A 6 -15.34 13.44 0.54
C LEU A 6 -15.88 14.80 0.11
N LYS A 7 -16.11 14.97 -1.20
CA LYS A 7 -16.73 16.17 -1.81
C LYS A 7 -18.13 15.77 -2.30
N PRO A 8 -19.19 15.94 -1.49
CA PRO A 8 -20.55 15.49 -1.84
C PRO A 8 -21.05 16.06 -3.16
N GLU A 9 -20.74 17.33 -3.44
CA GLU A 9 -21.08 18.04 -4.70
C GLU A 9 -20.53 17.30 -5.93
N LEU A 10 -19.30 16.81 -5.84
CA LEU A 10 -18.62 16.12 -6.95
C LEU A 10 -19.19 14.72 -7.16
N LEU A 11 -19.52 14.02 -6.07
CA LEU A 11 -20.16 12.71 -6.11
C LEU A 11 -21.56 12.79 -6.70
N ALA A 12 -22.36 13.79 -6.30
CA ALA A 12 -23.69 14.02 -6.85
C ALA A 12 -23.62 14.34 -8.35
N ARG A 13 -22.64 15.15 -8.76
CA ARG A 13 -22.41 15.45 -10.18
C ARG A 13 -22.00 14.20 -10.98
N ALA A 14 -21.14 13.35 -10.45
CA ALA A 14 -20.75 12.10 -11.10
C ALA A 14 -21.93 11.11 -11.20
N ALA A 15 -22.69 10.95 -10.12
CA ALA A 15 -23.86 10.08 -10.08
C ALA A 15 -24.93 10.50 -11.10
N ARG A 16 -25.14 11.82 -11.28
CA ARG A 16 -26.05 12.36 -12.31
C ARG A 16 -25.71 11.94 -13.74
N TYR A 17 -24.43 11.83 -14.11
CA TYR A 17 -24.04 11.39 -15.45
C TYR A 17 -24.37 9.90 -15.70
N ILE A 18 -24.48 9.12 -14.63
CA ILE A 18 -24.77 7.68 -14.67
C ILE A 18 -26.26 7.42 -14.37
N GLY A 19 -27.05 8.47 -14.09
CA GLY A 19 -28.47 8.37 -13.77
C GLY A 19 -28.77 7.81 -12.38
N LYS A 20 -27.80 7.86 -11.45
CA LYS A 20 -27.92 7.29 -10.10
C LYS A 20 -27.97 8.34 -9.00
N MET A 21 -28.38 7.93 -7.81
CA MET A 21 -28.27 8.75 -6.60
C MET A 21 -26.82 8.79 -6.10
N GLY A 22 -26.41 9.91 -5.49
CA GLY A 22 -25.03 10.08 -4.98
C GLY A 22 -24.59 9.04 -3.95
N ALA A 23 -25.52 8.53 -3.14
CA ALA A 23 -25.24 7.47 -2.16
C ALA A 23 -25.02 6.09 -2.82
N GLU A 24 -25.83 5.77 -3.83
CA GLU A 24 -25.71 4.53 -4.61
C GLU A 24 -24.38 4.50 -5.37
N PHE A 25 -24.02 5.62 -5.99
CA PHE A 25 -22.73 5.79 -6.64
C PHE A 25 -21.54 5.56 -5.69
N LEU A 26 -21.64 6.04 -4.44
CA LEU A 26 -20.59 5.87 -3.44
C LEU A 26 -20.40 4.40 -3.04
N LEU A 27 -21.49 3.63 -2.93
CA LEU A 27 -21.42 2.20 -2.62
C LEU A 27 -20.73 1.39 -3.72
N GLU A 28 -20.88 1.79 -4.98
CA GLU A 28 -20.25 1.12 -6.11
C GLU A 28 -18.75 1.42 -6.23
N VAL A 29 -18.35 2.68 -6.05
CA VAL A 29 -16.93 3.08 -6.18
C VAL A 29 -16.11 2.81 -4.92
N GLY A 30 -16.77 2.69 -3.76
CA GLY A 30 -16.13 2.52 -2.45
C GLY A 30 -15.20 1.31 -2.36
N PRO A 31 -15.65 0.09 -2.72
CA PRO A 31 -14.82 -1.11 -2.65
C PRO A 31 -13.56 -1.01 -3.50
N ARG A 32 -13.66 -0.51 -4.74
CA ARG A 32 -12.50 -0.35 -5.63
C ARG A 32 -11.51 0.66 -5.07
N ALA A 33 -11.99 1.81 -4.60
CA ALA A 33 -11.16 2.84 -4.00
C ALA A 33 -10.46 2.35 -2.71
N ALA A 34 -11.14 1.53 -1.91
CA ALA A 34 -10.56 0.92 -0.72
C ALA A 34 -9.46 -0.09 -1.08
N GLN A 35 -9.69 -0.93 -2.10
CA GLN A 35 -8.69 -1.86 -2.61
C GLN A 35 -7.46 -1.13 -3.14
N ASP A 36 -7.65 -0.10 -3.98
CA ASP A 36 -6.55 0.68 -4.54
C ASP A 36 -5.73 1.36 -3.41
N ALA A 37 -6.39 1.91 -2.39
CA ALA A 37 -5.71 2.52 -1.25
C ALA A 37 -4.95 1.52 -0.35
N LEU A 38 -5.41 0.27 -0.27
CA LEU A 38 -4.69 -0.80 0.42
C LEU A 38 -3.50 -1.29 -0.40
N LEU A 39 -3.68 -1.44 -1.72
CA LEU A 39 -2.64 -1.89 -2.65
C LEU A 39 -1.49 -0.88 -2.76
N ASP A 40 -1.78 0.43 -2.70
CA ASP A 40 -0.78 1.50 -2.64
C ASP A 40 0.22 1.33 -1.47
N ARG A 41 -0.15 0.57 -0.43
CA ARG A 41 0.71 0.32 0.75
C ARG A 41 1.40 -1.05 0.75
N THR A 42 0.99 -1.96 -0.12
CA THR A 42 1.50 -3.35 -0.13
C THR A 42 2.21 -3.71 -1.42
N LEU A 43 1.97 -2.97 -2.50
CA LEU A 43 2.60 -3.18 -3.80
C LEU A 43 3.79 -2.24 -3.95
N PHE A 44 4.98 -2.81 -4.07
CA PHE A 44 6.18 -2.07 -4.45
C PHE A 44 6.33 -2.10 -5.96
N ASP A 45 5.99 -1.00 -6.62
CA ASP A 45 6.25 -0.84 -8.06
C ASP A 45 7.72 -0.48 -8.28
N ILE A 46 8.47 -1.39 -8.89
CA ILE A 46 9.91 -1.26 -9.15
C ILE A 46 10.25 -1.61 -10.58
N SER A 47 11.33 -1.01 -11.09
CA SER A 47 11.81 -1.32 -12.43
C SER A 47 12.22 -2.80 -12.55
N ARG A 48 12.20 -3.35 -13.77
CA ARG A 48 12.71 -4.72 -14.01
C ARG A 48 14.17 -4.89 -13.56
N GLN A 49 14.97 -3.82 -13.66
CA GLN A 49 16.37 -3.84 -13.24
C GLN A 49 16.50 -3.94 -11.72
N ASP A 50 15.71 -3.16 -10.98
CA ASP A 50 15.70 -3.22 -9.51
C ASP A 50 15.16 -4.57 -9.01
N HIS A 51 14.15 -5.12 -9.69
CA HIS A 51 13.65 -6.46 -9.41
C HIS A 51 14.73 -7.52 -9.61
N ALA A 52 15.48 -7.50 -10.72
CA ALA A 52 16.57 -8.45 -10.97
C ALA A 52 17.66 -8.37 -9.88
N ARG A 53 18.06 -7.14 -9.49
CA ARG A 53 19.02 -6.91 -8.41
C ARG A 53 18.50 -7.39 -7.05
N PHE A 54 17.19 -7.25 -6.80
CA PHE A 54 16.55 -7.77 -5.59
C PHE A 54 16.64 -9.30 -5.55
N VAL A 55 16.26 -9.99 -6.63
CA VAL A 55 16.32 -11.46 -6.74
C VAL A 55 17.74 -11.97 -6.57
N GLU A 56 18.74 -11.35 -7.23
CA GLU A 56 20.15 -11.73 -7.10
C GLU A 56 20.62 -11.69 -5.64
N ARG A 57 20.17 -10.69 -4.88
CA ARG A 57 20.51 -10.56 -3.45
C ARG A 57 19.72 -11.52 -2.56
N LEU A 58 18.49 -11.84 -2.93
CA LEU A 58 17.63 -12.77 -2.21
C LEU A 58 18.17 -14.20 -2.30
N ASP A 59 18.63 -14.59 -3.49
CA ASP A 59 19.18 -15.93 -3.75
C ASP A 59 20.62 -16.09 -3.24
N ALA A 60 21.32 -14.98 -2.99
CA ALA A 60 22.67 -15.01 -2.45
C ALA A 60 22.69 -15.51 -0.99
N PRO A 61 23.70 -16.30 -0.60
CA PRO A 61 23.85 -16.73 0.80
C PRO A 61 23.99 -15.51 1.72
N PRO A 62 23.38 -15.54 2.92
CA PRO A 62 23.40 -14.42 3.84
C PRO A 62 24.84 -14.13 4.26
N ARG A 63 25.29 -12.89 4.03
CA ARG A 63 26.61 -12.46 4.46
C ARG A 63 26.64 -12.31 5.98
N PRO A 64 27.73 -12.70 6.66
CA PRO A 64 27.87 -12.48 8.09
C PRO A 64 27.68 -10.99 8.43
N ASN A 65 26.82 -10.69 9.39
CA ASN A 65 26.57 -9.33 9.89
C ASN A 65 26.62 -9.33 11.42
N GLU A 66 27.78 -8.97 11.97
CA GLU A 66 28.02 -8.92 13.42
C GLU A 66 27.04 -8.00 14.16
N ARG A 67 26.65 -6.87 13.55
CA ARG A 67 25.68 -5.95 14.14
C ARG A 67 24.29 -6.58 14.21
N LEU A 68 23.87 -7.27 13.15
CA LEU A 68 22.60 -8.00 13.12
C LEU A 68 22.58 -9.14 14.14
N ARG A 69 23.68 -9.92 14.24
CA ARG A 69 23.80 -10.98 15.25
C ARG A 69 23.65 -10.41 16.66
N ARG A 70 24.40 -9.36 17.00
CA ARG A 70 24.29 -8.68 18.30
C ARG A 70 22.85 -8.22 18.57
N MET A 71 22.18 -7.61 17.59
CA MET A 71 20.79 -7.18 17.74
C MET A 71 19.84 -8.35 18.01
N MET A 72 19.97 -9.46 17.28
CA MET A 72 19.13 -10.66 17.43
C MET A 72 19.36 -11.39 18.76
N THR A 73 20.54 -11.23 19.38
CA THR A 73 20.88 -11.82 20.69
C THR A 73 20.72 -10.86 21.86
N THR A 74 20.44 -9.58 21.60
CA THR A 74 20.26 -8.59 22.67
C THR A 74 18.91 -8.83 23.33
N LYS A 75 18.90 -8.98 24.66
CA LYS A 75 17.65 -9.12 25.42
C LYS A 75 16.76 -7.90 25.15
N ALA A 76 15.49 -8.15 24.86
CA ALA A 76 14.56 -7.07 24.62
C ALA A 76 14.35 -6.26 25.91
N PRO A 77 14.25 -4.93 25.85
CA PRO A 77 14.13 -4.08 27.04
C PRO A 77 12.80 -4.21 27.79
N TRP A 78 11.86 -5.00 27.26
CA TRP A 78 10.57 -5.30 27.88
C TRP A 78 10.50 -6.70 28.50
N GLU A 79 11.62 -7.43 28.55
CA GLU A 79 11.81 -8.64 29.37
C GLU A 79 12.61 -8.36 30.63
#